data_AF-A0A142XJE3-F1
#
_entry.id   AF-A0A142XJE3-F1
#
_cell.length_a   1.000
_cell.length_b   1.000
_cell.length_c   1.000
_cell.angle_alpha   90.00
_cell.angle_beta   90.00
_cell.angle_gamma   90.00
#
_symmetry.space_group_name_H-M   'P 1'
#
loop_
_entity.id
_entity.type
_entity.pdbx_description
1 polymer ?
#
loop_
_entity_poly.entity_id
_entity_poly.type
_entity_poly.pdbx_seq_one_letter_code
_entity_poly.pdbx_strand_id
1 'polypeptide(L)'
;MYLAFGWVRRAAHILGQVELKGAVVRSQLSGLLGAMARHRGAVGDLSGAVDQFVKVSRSYWPGLFACYDTPGVPRTNNDLERAFGSHRYHERRATGRKGASPSLVLRGAAKLIAGLATRSREVTAADLVQPNC
;
A
#
# COMPACT_ATOMS: atom_id res chain seq x y z
N MET A 1 13.87 -14.50 22.57
CA MET A 1 14.02 -13.24 21.80
C MET A 1 14.33 -13.47 20.31
N TYR A 2 15.33 -14.28 19.93
CA TYR A 2 15.68 -14.54 18.52
C TYR A 2 14.57 -15.16 17.66
N LEU A 3 13.69 -15.99 18.24
CA LEU A 3 12.61 -16.67 17.50
C LEU A 3 11.54 -15.69 16.98
N ALA A 4 11.06 -14.78 17.83
CA ALA A 4 10.07 -13.77 17.44
C ALA A 4 10.61 -12.87 16.32
N PHE A 5 11.85 -12.42 16.46
CA PHE A 5 12.53 -11.63 15.43
C PHE A 5 12.75 -12.44 14.14
N GLY A 6 13.09 -13.72 14.25
CA GLY A 6 13.20 -14.64 13.12
C GLY A 6 11.88 -14.78 12.35
N TRP A 7 10.75 -14.84 13.04
CA TRP A 7 9.43 -14.83 12.39
C TRP A 7 9.15 -13.54 11.63
N VAL A 8 9.41 -12.38 12.23
CA VAL A 8 9.23 -11.08 11.56
C VAL A 8 10.13 -10.97 10.34
N ARG A 9 11.41 -11.36 10.46
CA ARG A 9 12.34 -11.38 9.33
C ARG A 9 11.87 -12.31 8.22
N ARG A 10 11.34 -13.49 8.57
CA ARG A 10 10.79 -14.43 7.59
C ARG A 10 9.54 -13.88 6.92
N ALA A 11 8.65 -13.20 7.65
CA ALA A 11 7.49 -12.54 7.07
C ALA A 11 7.91 -11.45 6.06
N ALA A 12 8.89 -10.62 6.43
CA ALA A 12 9.45 -9.62 5.53
C ALA A 12 10.08 -10.24 4.28
N HIS A 13 10.79 -11.36 4.42
CA HIS A 13 11.36 -12.10 3.29
C HIS A 13 10.28 -12.70 2.38
N ILE A 14 9.25 -13.35 2.93
CA ILE A 14 8.11 -13.89 2.15
C ILE A 14 7.44 -12.77 1.36
N LEU A 15 7.14 -11.66 2.03
CA LEU A 15 6.59 -10.49 1.35
C LEU A 15 7.61 -9.93 0.34
N GLY A 16 8.92 -10.06 0.54
CA GLY A 16 9.94 -9.59 -0.41
C GLY A 16 10.01 -10.30 -1.76
N GLN A 17 9.29 -11.40 -1.96
CA GLN A 17 9.41 -12.26 -3.15
C GLN A 17 8.65 -11.69 -4.35
N VAL A 18 9.36 -10.94 -5.21
CA VAL A 18 8.75 -10.20 -6.34
C VAL A 18 8.40 -11.05 -7.56
N GLU A 19 9.05 -12.19 -7.76
CA GLU A 19 8.84 -13.06 -8.92
C GLU A 19 7.70 -14.07 -8.74
N LEU A 20 7.06 -14.09 -7.56
CA LEU A 20 6.05 -15.09 -7.22
C LEU A 20 4.64 -14.54 -7.36
N LYS A 21 3.71 -15.40 -7.80
CA LYS A 21 2.28 -15.12 -7.81
C LYS A 21 1.73 -14.94 -6.40
N GLY A 22 0.69 -14.12 -6.26
CA GLY A 22 0.08 -13.79 -4.98
C GLY A 22 -0.41 -15.02 -4.22
N ALA A 23 -0.90 -16.05 -4.93
CA ALA A 23 -1.31 -17.31 -4.33
C ALA A 23 -0.17 -18.03 -3.57
N VAL A 24 1.05 -18.00 -4.10
CA VAL A 24 2.22 -18.64 -3.47
C VAL A 24 2.61 -17.88 -2.21
N VAL A 25 2.73 -16.55 -2.31
CA VAL A 25 3.07 -15.68 -1.17
C VAL A 25 2.01 -15.79 -0.07
N ARG A 26 0.73 -15.84 -0.45
CA ARG A 26 -0.40 -16.06 0.46
C ARG A 26 -0.29 -17.37 1.22
N SER A 27 0.02 -18.46 0.53
CA SER A 27 0.22 -19.78 1.15
C SER A 27 1.38 -19.76 2.16
N GLN A 28 2.54 -19.24 1.74
CA GLN A 28 3.73 -19.17 2.61
C GLN A 28 3.48 -18.31 3.87
N LEU A 29 2.88 -17.14 3.69
CA LEU A 29 2.58 -16.25 4.80
C LEU A 29 1.52 -16.86 5.73
N SER A 30 0.52 -17.56 5.18
CA SER A 30 -0.50 -18.25 5.97
C SER A 30 0.13 -19.34 6.85
N GLY A 31 1.02 -20.14 6.28
CA GLY A 31 1.79 -21.15 7.01
C GLY A 31 2.62 -20.55 8.14
N LEU A 32 3.29 -19.42 7.88
CA LEU A 32 4.05 -18.70 8.92
C LEU A 32 3.14 -18.19 10.05
N LEU A 33 2.03 -17.52 9.72
CA LEU A 33 1.09 -17.03 10.74
C LEU A 33 0.49 -18.17 11.58
N GLY A 34 0.21 -19.32 10.95
CA GLY A 34 -0.22 -20.52 11.65
C GLY A 34 0.85 -21.08 12.59
N ALA A 35 2.13 -21.06 12.19
CA ALA A 35 3.24 -21.45 13.05
C ALA A 35 3.41 -20.47 14.23
N MET A 36 3.33 -19.16 13.97
CA MET A 36 3.39 -18.13 15.00
C MET A 36 2.29 -18.31 16.05
N ALA A 37 1.04 -18.50 15.61
CA ALA A 37 -0.10 -18.71 16.53
C ALA A 37 0.06 -19.98 17.39
N ARG A 38 0.53 -21.09 16.79
CA ARG A 38 0.75 -22.35 17.50
C ARG A 38 1.90 -22.28 18.50
N HIS A 39 3.00 -21.62 18.14
CA HIS A 39 4.23 -21.59 18.94
C HIS A 39 4.41 -20.30 19.74
N ARG A 40 3.42 -19.41 19.81
CA ARG A 40 3.52 -18.12 20.55
C ARG A 40 3.94 -18.27 22.01
N GLY A 41 3.59 -19.36 22.68
CA GLY A 41 4.03 -19.62 24.07
C GLY A 41 5.55 -19.75 24.20
N ALA A 42 6.25 -20.16 23.14
CA ALA A 42 7.70 -20.29 23.13
C ALA A 42 8.45 -18.94 23.13
N VAL A 43 7.76 -17.82 22.93
CA VAL A 43 8.37 -16.48 22.98
C VAL A 43 8.08 -15.72 24.29
N GLY A 44 7.47 -16.37 25.28
CA GLY A 44 7.24 -15.83 26.62
C GLY A 44 6.48 -14.51 26.58
N ASP A 45 7.05 -13.46 27.19
CA ASP A 45 6.48 -12.11 27.28
C ASP A 45 6.13 -11.48 25.92
N LEU A 46 6.74 -11.95 24.82
CA LEU A 46 6.44 -11.48 23.47
C LEU A 46 5.20 -12.15 22.85
N SER A 47 4.54 -13.08 23.53
CA SER A 47 3.34 -13.76 23.00
C SER A 47 2.25 -12.76 22.61
N GLY A 48 2.02 -11.72 23.42
CA GLY A 48 1.04 -10.67 23.10
C GLY A 48 1.39 -9.88 21.84
N ALA A 49 2.68 -9.64 21.58
CA ALA A 49 3.13 -9.00 20.34
C ALA A 49 2.92 -9.93 19.12
N VAL A 50 3.10 -11.24 19.29
CA VAL A 50 2.80 -12.23 18.26
C VAL A 50 1.30 -12.28 17.96
N ASP A 51 0.44 -12.24 18.97
CA ASP A 51 -1.02 -12.19 18.79
C ASP A 51 -1.44 -10.92 18.03
N GLN A 52 -0.86 -9.78 18.39
CA GLN A 52 -1.11 -8.53 17.67
C GLN A 52 -0.64 -8.60 16.22
N PHE A 53 0.55 -9.16 15.95
CA PHE A 53 1.05 -9.33 14.59
C PHE A 53 0.13 -10.22 13.75
N VAL A 54 -0.31 -11.36 14.28
CA VAL A 54 -1.25 -12.27 13.60
C VAL A 54 -2.58 -11.58 13.35
N LYS A 55 -3.13 -10.86 14.34
CA LYS A 55 -4.38 -10.11 14.21
C LYS A 55 -4.30 -9.06 13.11
N VAL A 56 -3.27 -8.21 13.13
CA VAL A 56 -3.08 -7.15 12.13
C VAL A 56 -2.92 -7.76 10.73
N SER A 57 -2.10 -8.81 10.59
CA SER A 57 -1.89 -9.47 9.31
C SER A 57 -3.20 -10.02 8.71
N ARG A 58 -4.07 -10.58 9.55
CA ARG A 58 -5.41 -11.04 9.13
C ARG A 58 -6.34 -9.90 8.72
N SER A 59 -6.27 -8.76 9.42
CA SER A 59 -7.09 -7.58 9.07
C SER A 59 -6.79 -7.05 7.67
N TYR A 60 -5.51 -7.06 7.26
CA TYR A 60 -5.09 -6.58 5.94
C TYR A 60 -5.11 -7.67 4.85
N TRP A 61 -5.46 -8.91 5.21
CA TRP A 61 -5.35 -10.08 4.34
C TRP A 61 -5.98 -9.92 2.94
N PRO A 62 -7.18 -9.32 2.78
CA PRO A 62 -7.80 -9.18 1.46
C PRO A 62 -7.00 -8.32 0.47
N GLY A 63 -6.29 -7.30 0.97
CA GLY A 63 -5.56 -6.33 0.13
C GLY A 63 -4.06 -6.59 0.01
N LEU A 64 -3.49 -7.49 0.82
CA LEU A 64 -2.05 -7.65 0.96
C LEU A 64 -1.35 -8.19 -0.30
N PHE A 65 -2.08 -8.90 -1.16
CA PHE A 65 -1.49 -9.66 -2.28
C PHE A 65 -1.76 -9.07 -3.67
N ALA A 66 -2.52 -7.98 -3.77
CA ALA A 66 -2.91 -7.40 -5.07
C ALA A 66 -1.70 -7.04 -5.95
N CYS A 67 -0.59 -6.61 -5.33
CA CYS A 67 0.64 -6.23 -6.02
C CYS A 67 1.40 -7.38 -6.70
N TYR A 68 1.15 -8.65 -6.33
CA TYR A 68 1.82 -9.79 -6.96
C TYR A 68 1.13 -10.25 -8.25
N ASP A 69 -0.18 -10.03 -8.35
CA ASP A 69 -0.98 -10.51 -9.48
C ASP A 69 -1.35 -9.38 -10.46
N THR A 70 -1.21 -8.11 -10.06
CA THR A 70 -1.56 -6.95 -10.88
C THR A 70 -0.34 -6.10 -11.21
N PRO A 71 0.14 -6.10 -12.47
CA PRO A 71 1.21 -5.22 -12.91
C PRO A 71 0.90 -3.75 -12.66
N GLY A 72 1.90 -2.98 -12.21
CA GLY A 72 1.78 -1.55 -11.97
C GLY A 72 1.15 -1.15 -10.62
N VAL A 73 0.67 -2.10 -9.82
CA VAL A 73 0.24 -1.81 -8.44
C VAL A 73 1.48 -1.71 -7.53
N PRO A 74 1.69 -0.57 -6.84
CA PRO A 74 2.85 -0.41 -5.95
C PRO A 74 2.83 -1.42 -4.81
N ARG A 75 4.00 -2.03 -4.55
CA ARG A 75 4.17 -3.05 -3.51
C ARG A 75 4.13 -2.49 -2.09
N THR A 76 4.49 -1.21 -1.95
CA THR A 76 4.47 -0.49 -0.68
C THR A 76 3.59 0.73 -0.82
N ASN A 77 2.97 1.13 0.30
CA ASN A 77 2.15 2.34 0.30
C ASN A 77 3.01 3.62 0.21
N ASN A 78 4.34 3.55 0.36
CA ASN A 78 5.20 4.73 0.40
C ASN A 78 5.08 5.60 -0.87
N ASP A 79 5.00 4.97 -2.03
CA ASP A 79 4.86 5.69 -3.30
C ASP A 79 3.48 6.31 -3.45
N LEU A 80 2.44 5.63 -2.96
CA LEU A 80 1.07 6.15 -2.90
C LEU A 80 0.96 7.30 -1.88
N GLU A 81 1.54 7.16 -0.69
CA GLU A 81 1.60 8.22 0.34
C GLU A 81 2.34 9.44 -0.19
N ARG A 82 3.45 9.23 -0.89
CA ARG A 82 4.19 10.30 -1.58
C ARG A 82 3.32 10.97 -2.64
N ALA A 83 2.61 10.21 -3.47
CA ALA A 83 1.70 10.72 -4.50
C ALA A 83 0.54 11.54 -3.91
N PHE A 84 -0.13 11.02 -2.88
CA PHE A 84 -1.21 11.71 -2.16
C PHE A 84 -0.69 12.93 -1.39
N GLY A 85 0.50 12.85 -0.81
CA GLY A 85 1.17 13.97 -0.14
C GLY A 85 1.45 15.11 -1.12
N SER A 86 2.02 14.79 -2.27
CA SER A 86 2.30 15.78 -3.31
C SER A 86 1.03 16.39 -3.89
N HIS A 87 -0.03 15.60 -4.13
CA HIS A 87 -1.32 16.14 -4.55
C HIS A 87 -1.91 17.13 -3.53
N ARG A 88 -1.93 16.78 -2.23
CA ARG A 88 -2.39 17.68 -1.16
C ARG A 88 -1.55 18.95 -1.07
N TYR A 89 -0.26 18.85 -1.32
CA TYR A 89 0.63 20.01 -1.37
C TYR A 89 0.29 20.97 -2.51
N HIS A 90 0.03 20.45 -3.72
CA HIS A 90 -0.38 21.28 -4.86
C HIS A 90 -1.77 21.90 -4.66
N GLU A 91 -2.74 21.15 -4.12
CA GLU A 91 -4.06 21.71 -3.79
C GLU A 91 -3.94 22.84 -2.75
N ARG A 92 -3.05 22.71 -1.74
CA ARG A 92 -2.75 23.80 -0.79
C ARG A 92 -2.16 25.03 -1.47
N ARG A 93 -1.20 24.84 -2.39
CA ARG A 93 -0.58 25.93 -3.16
C ARG A 93 -1.59 26.65 -4.05
N ALA A 94 -2.48 25.92 -4.70
CA ALA A 94 -3.47 26.47 -5.62
C ALA A 94 -4.65 27.15 -4.91
N THR A 95 -5.09 26.60 -3.76
CA THR A 95 -6.34 27.05 -3.10
C THR A 95 -6.14 27.75 -1.76
N GLY A 96 -4.94 27.69 -1.18
CA GLY A 96 -4.64 28.20 0.16
C GLY A 96 -5.23 27.38 1.32
N ARG A 97 -5.98 26.30 1.05
CA ARG A 97 -6.71 25.55 2.08
C ARG A 97 -5.86 24.44 2.69
N LYS A 98 -5.71 24.43 4.02
CA LYS A 98 -5.00 23.37 4.76
C LYS A 98 -5.73 22.03 4.73
N GLY A 99 -7.07 22.05 4.74
CA GLY A 99 -7.96 20.89 4.69
C GLY A 99 -8.48 20.58 3.28
N ALA A 100 -8.96 19.35 3.09
CA ALA A 100 -9.60 18.94 1.84
C ALA A 100 -10.82 19.83 1.55
N SER A 101 -10.90 20.39 0.35
CA SER A 101 -12.09 21.12 -0.07
C SER A 101 -13.25 20.15 -0.38
N PRO A 102 -14.52 20.58 -0.30
CA PRO A 102 -15.65 19.75 -0.75
C PRO A 102 -15.50 19.24 -2.19
N SER A 103 -14.76 19.98 -3.03
CA SER A 103 -14.45 19.56 -4.40
C SER A 103 -13.57 18.31 -4.47
N LEU A 104 -12.79 17.98 -3.43
CA LEU A 104 -12.03 16.74 -3.35
C LEU A 104 -12.95 15.52 -3.17
N VAL A 105 -14.07 15.67 -2.47
CA VAL A 105 -15.06 14.58 -2.34
C VAL A 105 -15.77 14.36 -3.68
N LEU A 106 -16.19 15.46 -4.32
CA LEU A 106 -16.97 15.40 -5.56
C LEU A 106 -16.15 15.04 -6.80
N ARG A 107 -14.89 15.50 -6.87
CA ARG A 107 -14.04 15.38 -8.07
C ARG A 107 -12.65 14.82 -7.77
N GLY A 108 -12.40 14.31 -6.56
CA GLY A 108 -11.07 13.88 -6.12
C GLY A 108 -10.46 12.80 -7.00
N ALA A 109 -11.24 11.80 -7.40
CA ALA A 109 -10.78 10.75 -8.31
C ALA A 109 -10.25 11.36 -9.62
N ALA A 110 -11.05 12.19 -10.29
CA ALA A 110 -10.64 12.86 -11.53
C ALA A 110 -9.45 13.81 -11.34
N LYS A 111 -9.45 14.61 -10.27
CA LYS A 111 -8.36 15.55 -9.94
C LYS A 111 -7.04 14.84 -9.62
N LEU A 112 -7.10 13.70 -8.92
CA LEU A 112 -5.93 12.91 -8.59
C LEU A 112 -5.32 12.30 -9.85
N ILE A 113 -6.15 11.68 -10.70
CA ILE A 113 -5.71 11.10 -11.98
C ILE A 113 -5.14 12.20 -12.90
N ALA A 114 -5.82 13.33 -13.04
CA ALA A 114 -5.31 14.46 -13.83
C ALA A 114 -3.97 15.00 -13.29
N GLY A 115 -3.85 15.16 -11.97
CA GLY A 115 -2.60 15.61 -11.33
C GLY A 115 -1.46 14.59 -11.38
N LEU A 116 -1.76 13.30 -11.55
CA LEU A 116 -0.75 12.27 -11.82
C LEU A 116 -0.36 12.26 -13.30
N ALA A 117 -1.31 12.44 -14.20
CA ALA A 117 -1.08 12.49 -15.64
C ALA A 117 -0.16 13.66 -16.02
N THR A 118 -0.40 14.86 -15.48
CA THR A 118 0.44 16.05 -15.71
C THR A 118 1.86 15.93 -15.16
N ARG A 119 2.11 14.97 -14.26
CA ARG A 119 3.47 14.64 -13.79
C ARG A 119 4.17 13.59 -14.63
N SER A 120 3.39 12.77 -15.33
CA SER A 120 3.91 11.69 -16.17
C SER A 120 4.36 12.21 -17.53
N ARG A 121 3.69 13.26 -18.02
CA ARG A 121 4.09 14.02 -19.20
C ARG A 121 3.65 15.47 -19.07
N GLU A 122 4.37 16.37 -19.74
CA GLU A 122 3.87 17.72 -19.95
C GLU A 122 2.58 17.64 -20.78
N VAL A 123 1.54 18.34 -20.31
CA VAL A 123 0.25 18.47 -21.01
C VAL A 123 0.21 19.88 -21.56
N THR A 124 0.34 20.00 -22.86
CA THR A 124 0.35 21.29 -23.56
C THR A 124 -1.07 21.77 -23.83
N ALA A 125 -1.24 23.04 -24.21
CA ALA A 125 -2.54 23.55 -24.61
C ALA A 125 -3.13 22.76 -25.79
N ALA A 126 -2.29 22.28 -26.71
CA ALA A 126 -2.70 21.47 -27.86
C ALA A 126 -3.30 20.11 -27.45
N ASP A 127 -2.84 19.52 -26.35
CA ASP A 127 -3.37 18.26 -25.81
C ASP A 127 -4.79 18.40 -25.21
N LEU A 128 -5.20 19.63 -24.87
CA LEU A 128 -6.49 19.93 -24.24
C LEU A 128 -7.57 20.34 -25.26
N VAL A 129 -7.17 20.57 -26.52
CA VAL A 129 -8.11 20.88 -27.60
C VAL A 129 -8.86 19.61 -27.96
N GLN A 130 -10.20 19.66 -27.91
CA GLN A 130 -11.00 18.54 -28.39
C GLN A 130 -10.85 18.46 -29.92
N PRO A 131 -10.68 17.25 -30.49
CA PRO A 131 -10.37 17.09 -31.92
C PRO A 131 -11.48 17.57 -32.88
N ASN A 132 -12.65 17.94 -32.37
CA ASN A 132 -13.83 18.28 -33.17
C ASN A 132 -14.53 19.58 -32.71
N CYS A 133 -13.78 20.63 -32.39
CA CYS A 133 -14.33 21.98 -32.22
C CYS A 133 -13.98 22.86 -33.42
#